data_AF-A0AA95FJR2-F1
#
_entry.id   AF-A0AA95FJR2-F1
#
_cell.length_a   1.000
_cell.length_b   1.000
_cell.length_c   1.000
_cell.angle_alpha   90.00
_cell.angle_beta   90.00
_cell.angle_gamma   90.00
#
_symmetry.space_group_name_H-M   'P 1'
#
loop_
_entity.id
_entity.type
_entity.pdbx_description
1 polymer ?
#
loop_
_entity_poly.entity_id
_entity_poly.type
_entity_poly.pdbx_seq_one_letter_code
_entity_poly.pdbx_strand_id
1 'polypeptide(L)'
;MKKIYVSGNGNLSWENFHQFYIEPLKRLNLSECEFILGDFSGTDTLMMEFLKNKSGNVTVLHVGKRPRYFANSFQTKAKNWKIIGGFNSDDERDLFGIELCTHFLAIDFNSDEKRKSGTLKNIEKCLSLGKIKIK
;
A
#
# COMPACT_ATOMS: atom_id res chain seq x y z
N MET A 1 15.01 9.59 -1.98
CA MET A 1 14.21 8.42 -2.38
C MET A 1 12.83 8.54 -1.75
N LYS A 2 11.75 8.41 -2.52
CA LYS A 2 10.38 8.51 -1.99
C LYS A 2 9.97 7.16 -1.38
N LYS A 3 9.69 7.12 -0.08
CA LYS A 3 9.11 5.94 0.59
C LYS A 3 7.59 6.08 0.62
N ILE A 4 6.89 5.30 -0.19
CA ILE A 4 5.46 5.44 -0.48
C ILE A 4 4.70 4.32 0.23
N TYR A 5 3.94 4.67 1.25
CA TYR A 5 2.96 3.76 1.83
C TYR A 5 1.68 3.78 1.00
N VAL A 6 1.28 2.63 0.47
CA VAL A 6 0.01 2.48 -0.26
C VAL A 6 -0.99 1.81 0.68
N SER A 7 -2.18 2.39 0.78
CA SER A 7 -3.28 1.85 1.58
C SER A 7 -4.59 2.11 0.86
N GLY A 8 -5.57 1.22 1.01
CA GLY A 8 -6.84 1.37 0.32
C GLY A 8 -7.85 0.32 0.72
N ASN A 9 -9.08 0.48 0.23
CA ASN A 9 -10.17 -0.44 0.56
C ASN A 9 -10.04 -1.77 -0.20
N GLY A 10 -10.63 -2.83 0.37
CA GLY A 10 -10.57 -4.19 -0.17
C GLY A 10 -11.55 -4.52 -1.31
N ASN A 11 -12.55 -3.67 -1.52
CA ASN A 11 -13.61 -3.80 -2.52
C ASN A 11 -13.42 -2.83 -3.72
N LEU A 12 -12.17 -2.49 -4.04
CA LEU A 12 -11.81 -1.58 -5.13
C LEU A 12 -11.96 -2.27 -6.50
N SER A 13 -12.69 -1.64 -7.43
CA SER A 13 -12.79 -2.11 -8.82
C SER A 13 -11.48 -1.84 -9.59
N TRP A 14 -11.31 -2.51 -10.73
CA TRP A 14 -10.15 -2.30 -11.60
C TRP A 14 -10.07 -0.87 -12.15
N GLU A 15 -11.21 -0.30 -12.55
CA GLU A 15 -11.32 1.05 -13.10
C GLU A 15 -10.92 2.09 -12.04
N ASN A 16 -11.46 1.93 -10.82
CA ASN A 16 -11.12 2.79 -9.70
C ASN A 16 -9.66 2.62 -9.29
N PHE A 17 -9.10 1.41 -9.34
CA PHE A 17 -7.67 1.20 -9.12
C PHE A 17 -6.81 1.95 -10.12
N HIS A 18 -7.16 1.90 -11.40
CA HIS A 18 -6.45 2.62 -12.43
C HIS A 18 -6.51 4.14 -12.21
N GLN A 19 -7.70 4.67 -12.01
CA GLN A 19 -7.92 6.10 -11.78
C GLN A 19 -7.20 6.61 -10.52
N PHE A 20 -7.34 5.90 -9.40
CA PHE A 20 -6.90 6.39 -8.10
C PHE A 20 -5.45 6.06 -7.75
N TYR A 21 -4.88 5.02 -8.36
CA TYR A 21 -3.54 4.56 -7.99
C TYR A 21 -2.58 4.57 -9.18
N ILE A 22 -2.97 4.11 -10.36
CA ILE A 22 -2.06 4.08 -11.52
C ILE A 22 -1.82 5.50 -12.05
N GLU A 23 -2.86 6.31 -12.26
CA GLU A 23 -2.71 7.66 -12.81
C GLU A 23 -1.81 8.59 -11.97
N PRO A 24 -1.90 8.62 -10.63
CA PRO A 24 -0.94 9.38 -9.81
C PRO A 24 0.50 8.87 -9.94
N LEU A 25 0.70 7.55 -10.02
CA LEU A 25 2.03 6.95 -10.11
C LEU A 25 2.71 7.19 -11.47
N LYS A 26 1.97 7.42 -12.55
CA LYS A 26 2.55 7.76 -13.88
C LYS A 26 3.39 9.03 -13.85
N ARG A 27 3.15 9.92 -12.89
CA ARG A 27 3.89 11.18 -12.73
C ARG A 27 5.19 11.02 -11.93
N LEU A 28 5.52 9.79 -11.50
CA LEU A 28 6.70 9.50 -10.70
C LEU A 28 7.69 8.63 -11.46
N ASN A 29 8.98 8.87 -11.24
CA ASN A 29 10.02 7.92 -11.60
C ASN A 29 10.05 6.77 -10.59
N LEU A 30 9.51 5.61 -10.96
CA LEU A 30 9.38 4.46 -10.05
C LEU A 30 10.72 3.91 -9.57
N SER A 31 11.83 4.14 -10.29
CA SER A 31 13.17 3.71 -9.85
C SER A 31 13.70 4.51 -8.65
N GLU A 32 13.12 5.68 -8.37
CA GLU A 32 13.45 6.52 -7.21
C GLU A 32 12.48 6.32 -6.03
N CYS A 33 11.62 5.29 -6.13
CA CYS A 33 10.57 4.99 -5.18
C CYS A 33 10.81 3.65 -4.47
N GLU A 34 10.47 3.62 -3.19
CA GLU A 34 10.30 2.41 -2.38
C GLU A 34 8.82 2.31 -2.01
N PHE A 35 8.21 1.15 -2.18
CA PHE A 35 6.80 0.93 -1.87
C PHE A 35 6.64 0.10 -0.60
N ILE A 36 5.69 0.48 0.24
CA ILE A 36 5.31 -0.24 1.46
C ILE A 36 3.82 -0.57 1.32
N LEU A 37 3.49 -1.85 1.33
CA LEU A 37 2.15 -2.37 1.07
C LEU A 37 1.68 -3.25 2.24
N GLY A 38 0.36 -3.32 2.45
CA GLY A 38 -0.24 -4.42 3.19
C GLY A 38 -0.31 -5.69 2.34
N ASP A 39 -1.09 -6.65 2.82
CA ASP A 39 -1.28 -7.97 2.21
C ASP A 39 -2.76 -8.36 2.07
N PHE A 40 -3.68 -7.38 2.03
CA PHE A 40 -5.11 -7.63 2.01
C PHE A 40 -5.71 -7.65 0.59
N SER A 41 -7.00 -7.98 0.48
CA SER A 41 -7.70 -7.92 -0.80
C SER A 41 -7.82 -6.48 -1.34
N GLY A 42 -8.18 -6.35 -2.62
CA GLY A 42 -8.37 -5.05 -3.27
C GLY A 42 -7.05 -4.33 -3.52
N THR A 43 -6.88 -3.17 -2.90
CA THR A 43 -5.78 -2.24 -3.20
C THR A 43 -4.40 -2.89 -3.10
N ASP A 44 -4.13 -3.64 -2.03
CA ASP A 44 -2.80 -4.25 -1.83
C ASP A 44 -2.50 -5.30 -2.91
N THR A 45 -3.42 -6.22 -3.17
CA THR A 45 -3.27 -7.22 -4.24
C THR A 45 -3.10 -6.59 -5.61
N LEU A 46 -3.93 -5.60 -5.97
CA LEU A 46 -3.82 -4.92 -7.27
C LEU A 46 -2.52 -4.13 -7.40
N MET A 47 -2.06 -3.49 -6.33
CA MET A 47 -0.79 -2.77 -6.30
C MET A 47 0.40 -3.74 -6.40
N MET A 48 0.36 -4.88 -5.73
CA MET A 48 1.36 -5.93 -5.90
C MET A 48 1.40 -6.42 -7.36
N GLU A 49 0.25 -6.71 -7.95
CA GLU A 49 0.18 -7.14 -9.35
C GLU A 49 0.69 -6.08 -10.33
N PHE A 50 0.44 -4.80 -10.06
CA PHE A 50 0.97 -3.69 -10.85
C PHE A 50 2.50 -3.56 -10.74
N LEU A 51 3.04 -3.68 -9.51
CA LEU A 51 4.45 -3.43 -9.20
C LEU A 51 5.37 -4.61 -9.50
N LYS A 52 4.88 -5.86 -9.52
CA LYS A 52 5.74 -7.06 -9.63
C LYS A 52 6.68 -7.05 -10.83
N ASN A 53 6.32 -6.37 -11.92
CA ASN A 53 7.18 -6.23 -13.11
C ASN A 53 7.84 -4.84 -13.23
N LYS A 54 7.54 -3.91 -12.33
CA LYS A 54 7.98 -2.51 -12.40
C LYS A 54 9.05 -2.17 -11.36
N SER A 55 8.86 -2.59 -10.10
CA SER A 55 9.79 -2.30 -9.01
C SER A 55 10.21 -3.55 -8.25
N GLY A 56 11.50 -3.66 -7.95
CA GLY A 56 12.03 -4.63 -6.97
C GLY A 56 12.11 -4.05 -5.56
N ASN A 57 11.90 -2.74 -5.38
CA ASN A 57 12.02 -2.04 -4.11
C ASN A 57 10.65 -1.92 -3.45
N VAL A 58 10.15 -3.05 -2.95
CA VAL A 58 8.84 -3.17 -2.30
C VAL A 58 9.00 -3.95 -1.00
N THR A 59 8.36 -3.44 0.05
CA THR A 59 8.18 -4.12 1.33
C THR A 59 6.70 -4.47 1.50
N VAL A 60 6.40 -5.75 1.68
CA VAL A 60 5.04 -6.25 1.97
C VAL A 60 4.94 -6.54 3.47
N LEU A 61 3.98 -5.89 4.12
CA LEU A 61 3.67 -6.03 5.54
C LEU A 61 2.52 -7.00 5.73
N HIS A 62 2.60 -7.92 6.68
CA HIS A 62 1.50 -8.85 6.97
C HIS A 62 1.30 -9.14 8.46
N VAL A 63 0.04 -9.35 8.83
CA VAL A 63 -0.34 -9.82 10.17
C VAL A 63 -0.05 -11.32 10.28
N GLY A 64 0.36 -11.78 11.46
CA GLY A 64 0.61 -13.19 11.73
C GLY A 64 1.84 -13.75 11.00
N LYS A 65 1.83 -15.07 10.74
CA LYS A 65 3.02 -15.83 10.32
C LYS A 65 3.36 -15.75 8.84
N ARG A 66 2.38 -15.45 7.97
CA ARG A 66 2.57 -15.38 6.52
C ARG A 66 1.58 -14.38 5.89
N PRO A 67 1.90 -13.79 4.72
CA PRO A 67 0.95 -12.97 3.97
C PRO A 67 -0.31 -13.76 3.60
N ARG A 68 -1.47 -13.10 3.66
CA ARG A 68 -2.76 -13.59 3.17
C ARG A 68 -2.78 -13.63 1.65
N TYR A 69 -2.27 -12.57 1.03
CA TYR A 69 -2.09 -12.47 -0.42
C TYR A 69 -0.64 -12.08 -0.73
N PHE A 70 -0.12 -12.59 -1.85
CA PHE A 70 1.19 -12.23 -2.37
C PHE A 70 1.21 -12.41 -3.89
N ALA A 71 1.84 -11.49 -4.61
CA ALA A 71 1.96 -11.60 -6.07
C ALA A 71 2.86 -12.77 -6.49
N ASN A 72 2.63 -13.28 -7.70
CA ASN A 72 3.51 -14.30 -8.27
C ASN A 72 4.95 -13.76 -8.45
N SER A 73 5.92 -14.50 -7.92
CA SER A 73 7.35 -14.17 -7.96
C SER A 73 8.11 -14.78 -9.15
N PHE A 74 7.52 -15.72 -9.89
CA PHE A 74 8.19 -16.41 -11.00
C PHE A 74 8.57 -15.45 -12.12
N GLN A 75 9.89 -15.30 -12.32
CA GLN A 75 10.46 -14.36 -13.31
C GLN A 75 9.99 -12.90 -13.18
N THR A 76 9.56 -12.49 -11.99
CA THR A 76 9.17 -11.09 -11.72
C THR A 76 10.17 -10.44 -10.76
N LYS A 77 10.05 -9.12 -10.58
CA LYS A 77 10.81 -8.38 -9.56
C LYS A 77 10.30 -8.66 -8.14
N ALA A 78 9.12 -9.27 -7.98
CA ALA A 78 8.55 -9.61 -6.68
C ALA A 78 9.37 -10.64 -5.90
N LYS A 79 10.20 -11.44 -6.59
CA LYS A 79 11.16 -12.35 -5.94
C LYS A 79 12.18 -11.62 -5.03
N ASN A 80 12.38 -10.32 -5.24
CA ASN A 80 13.31 -9.50 -4.47
C ASN A 80 12.61 -8.66 -3.38
N TRP A 81 11.29 -8.77 -3.24
CA TRP A 81 10.55 -7.96 -2.27
C TRP A 81 10.84 -8.40 -0.84
N LYS A 82 10.93 -7.42 0.04
CA LYS A 82 11.07 -7.66 1.47
C LYS A 82 9.71 -8.01 2.04
N ILE A 83 9.66 -9.02 2.90
CA ILE A 83 8.45 -9.38 3.65
C ILE A 83 8.73 -9.10 5.12
N ILE A 84 7.89 -8.28 5.75
CA ILE A 84 7.95 -7.99 7.18
C ILE A 84 6.62 -8.43 7.79
N GLY A 85 6.69 -9.38 8.70
CA GLY A 85 5.54 -10.02 9.31
C GLY A 85 5.55 -9.99 10.82
N GLY A 86 4.63 -10.73 11.42
CA GLY A 86 4.59 -10.95 12.86
C GLY A 86 3.80 -9.89 13.64
N PHE A 87 3.17 -8.93 12.95
CA PHE A 87 2.25 -7.99 13.60
C PHE A 87 1.03 -8.73 14.16
N ASN A 88 0.51 -8.25 15.29
CA ASN A 88 -0.62 -8.86 16.00
C ASN A 88 -1.97 -8.30 15.51
N SER A 89 -1.97 -7.14 14.85
CA SER A 89 -3.19 -6.49 14.36
C SER A 89 -2.93 -5.69 13.08
N ASP A 90 -4.02 -5.40 12.35
CA ASP A 90 -3.98 -4.51 11.19
C ASP A 90 -3.50 -3.10 11.58
N ASP A 91 -3.94 -2.59 12.73
CA ASP A 91 -3.54 -1.27 13.24
C ASP A 91 -2.03 -1.19 13.53
N GLU A 92 -1.43 -2.24 14.11
CA GLU A 92 0.02 -2.32 14.37
C GLU A 92 0.81 -2.35 13.05
N ARG A 93 0.37 -3.18 12.09
CA ARG A 93 0.97 -3.26 10.76
C ARG A 93 0.91 -1.91 10.03
N ASP A 94 -0.25 -1.27 10.05
CA ASP A 94 -0.47 -0.02 9.33
C ASP A 94 0.33 1.14 9.97
N LEU A 95 0.40 1.19 11.30
CA LEU A 95 1.23 2.17 12.00
C LEU A 95 2.72 2.02 11.60
N PHE A 96 3.24 0.79 11.54
CA PHE A 96 4.61 0.53 11.09
C PHE A 96 4.83 1.06 9.66
N GLY A 97 3.89 0.81 8.75
CA GLY A 97 3.97 1.31 7.37
C GLY A 97 3.97 2.84 7.28
N ILE A 98 3.13 3.49 8.09
CA ILE A 98 3.02 4.96 8.17
C ILE A 98 4.29 5.58 8.76
N GLU A 99 4.86 5.00 9.81
CA GLU A 99 6.09 5.51 10.44
C GLU A 99 7.27 5.45 9.47
N LEU A 100 7.39 4.36 8.71
CA LEU A 100 8.48 4.13 7.76
C LEU A 100 8.40 5.02 6.50
N CYS A 101 7.22 5.52 6.15
CA CYS A 101 7.00 6.24 4.90
C CYS A 101 7.33 7.75 4.99
N THR A 102 7.52 8.36 3.83
CA THR A 102 7.62 9.81 3.65
C THR A 102 6.42 10.35 2.88
N HIS A 103 5.88 9.52 1.99
CA HIS A 103 4.74 9.80 1.14
C HIS A 103 3.70 8.70 1.32
N PHE A 104 2.44 9.02 1.01
CA PHE A 104 1.39 8.02 0.97
C PHE A 104 0.49 8.18 -0.25
N LEU A 105 -0.04 7.05 -0.72
CA LEU A 105 -1.04 6.98 -1.78
C LEU A 105 -2.20 6.15 -1.25
N ALA A 106 -3.28 6.83 -0.89
CA ALA A 106 -4.47 6.19 -0.33
C ALA A 106 -5.74 6.95 -0.68
N ILE A 107 -6.78 6.20 -1.03
CA ILE A 107 -8.13 6.68 -1.29
C ILE A 107 -9.11 5.85 -0.46
N ASP A 108 -9.94 6.56 0.30
CA ASP A 108 -11.06 5.97 1.01
C ASP A 108 -12.38 6.35 0.33
N PHE A 109 -13.23 5.35 0.14
CA PHE A 109 -14.61 5.51 -0.34
C PHE A 109 -15.61 4.66 0.47
N ASN A 110 -15.16 4.00 1.54
CA ASN A 110 -15.98 3.14 2.38
C ASN A 110 -16.33 3.76 3.75
N SER A 111 -15.82 4.93 4.09
CA SER A 111 -16.24 5.61 5.31
C SER A 111 -17.51 6.42 5.08
N ASP A 112 -18.33 6.49 6.12
CA ASP A 112 -19.52 7.31 6.20
C ASP A 112 -19.61 7.95 7.61
N GLU A 113 -20.70 8.65 7.90
CA GLU A 113 -20.93 9.32 9.18
C GLU A 113 -20.97 8.35 10.39
N LYS A 114 -21.27 7.07 10.17
CA LYS A 114 -21.43 6.05 11.22
C LYS A 114 -20.18 5.20 11.39
N ARG A 115 -19.36 5.05 10.36
CA ARG A 115 -18.20 4.16 10.36
C ARG A 115 -17.01 4.77 9.64
N LYS A 116 -15.87 4.70 10.31
CA LYS A 116 -14.55 5.01 9.75
C LYS A 116 -13.84 3.75 9.27
N SER A 117 -13.45 3.72 8.01
CA SER A 117 -12.64 2.62 7.46
C SER A 117 -11.20 2.67 7.98
N GLY A 118 -10.48 1.54 7.91
CA GLY A 118 -9.04 1.51 8.21
C GLY A 118 -8.25 2.45 7.30
N THR A 119 -8.60 2.51 6.02
CA THR A 119 -7.98 3.42 5.06
C THR A 119 -8.11 4.88 5.46
N LEU A 120 -9.30 5.32 5.92
CA LEU A 120 -9.48 6.70 6.35
C LEU A 120 -8.67 7.01 7.61
N LYS A 121 -8.61 6.07 8.57
CA LYS A 121 -7.72 6.19 9.74
C LYS A 121 -6.25 6.35 9.31
N ASN A 122 -5.79 5.57 8.33
CA ASN A 122 -4.43 5.63 7.81
C ASN A 122 -4.13 6.96 7.11
N ILE A 123 -5.07 7.46 6.29
CA ILE A 123 -4.96 8.77 5.63
C ILE A 123 -4.79 9.88 6.66
N GLU A 124 -5.67 9.91 7.68
CA GLU A 124 -5.61 10.95 8.72
C GLU A 124 -4.34 10.86 9.55
N LYS A 125 -3.91 9.64 9.90
CA LYS A 125 -2.68 9.45 10.66
C LYS A 125 -1.47 9.95 9.86
N CYS A 126 -1.38 9.63 8.56
CA CYS A 126 -0.36 10.17 7.66
C CYS A 126 -0.37 11.71 7.64
N LEU A 127 -1.55 12.32 7.48
CA LEU A 127 -1.69 13.78 7.47
C LEU A 127 -1.26 14.41 8.81
N SER A 128 -1.64 13.81 9.93
CA SER A 128 -1.26 14.28 11.28
C SER A 128 0.25 14.23 11.53
N LEU A 129 0.96 13.33 10.86
CA LEU A 129 2.41 13.17 10.93
C LEU A 129 3.16 13.95 9.82
N GLY A 130 2.46 14.81 9.07
CA GLY A 130 3.07 15.61 8.00
C GLY A 130 3.56 14.81 6.80
N LYS A 131 3.04 13.59 6.58
CA LYS A 131 3.39 12.77 5.41
C LYS A 131 2.82 13.40 4.14
N ILE A 132 3.50 13.22 3.01
CA ILE A 132 3.14 13.87 1.75
C ILE A 132 2.17 12.99 0.94
N LYS A 133 0.96 13.48 0.67
CA LYS A 133 -0.02 12.77 -0.17
C LYS A 133 0.36 12.85 -1.65
N ILE A 134 0.39 11.71 -2.33
CA ILE A 134 0.50 11.62 -3.79
C ILE A 134 -0.88 11.85 -4.42
N LYS A 135 -0.95 12.67 -5.46
CA LYS A 135 -2.18 13.09 -6.16
C LYS A 135 -2.10 12.84 -7.66
#